data_AF-A0A4Z0QGN6-F1
#
_entry.id   AF-A0A4Z0QGN6-F1
#
_cell.length_a   1.000
_cell.length_b   1.000
_cell.length_c   1.000
_cell.angle_alpha   90.00
_cell.angle_beta   90.00
_cell.angle_gamma   90.00
#
_symmetry.space_group_name_H-M   'P 1'
#
loop_
_entity.id
_entity.type
_entity.pdbx_description
1 polymer ?
#
loop_
_entity_poly.entity_id
_entity_poly.type
_entity_poly.pdbx_seq_one_letter_code
_entity_poly.pdbx_strand_id
1 'polypeptide(L)'
;MLHLFAGLDLHTGLLLLLALAFVLFYEAINGFHDTANAVATVIYTRAMRSQLAVVMAAVFNFFGVLLGGLSVAYAIVHMLATEL
;
A
#
# COMPACT_ATOMS: atom_id res chain seq x y z
N MET A 1 -1.51 -7.58 -22.37
CA MET A 1 -1.69 -7.75 -20.90
C MET A 1 -2.99 -8.46 -20.55
N LEU A 2 -4.15 -8.10 -21.11
CA LEU A 2 -5.43 -8.75 -20.79
C LEU A 2 -5.51 -10.24 -21.19
N HIS A 3 -4.73 -10.68 -22.19
CA HIS A 3 -4.63 -12.09 -22.59
C HIS A 3 -4.04 -13.01 -21.48
N LEU A 4 -3.35 -12.45 -20.48
CA LEU A 4 -2.86 -13.19 -19.32
C LEU A 4 -4.01 -13.82 -18.51
N PHE A 5 -5.19 -13.21 -18.56
CA PHE A 5 -6.37 -13.65 -17.82
C PHE A 5 -7.31 -14.53 -18.67
N ALA A 6 -7.04 -14.68 -19.98
CA ALA A 6 -7.94 -15.37 -20.91
C ALA A 6 -7.98 -16.90 -20.75
N GLY A 7 -7.00 -17.48 -20.04
CA GLY A 7 -6.94 -18.92 -19.73
C GLY A 7 -7.24 -19.25 -18.27
N LEU A 8 -7.71 -18.28 -17.47
CA LEU A 8 -8.01 -18.53 -16.06
C LEU A 8 -9.35 -19.22 -15.90
N ASP A 9 -9.34 -20.27 -15.10
CA ASP A 9 -10.56 -20.93 -14.69
C ASP A 9 -11.39 -19.99 -13.79
N LEU A 10 -12.71 -20.09 -13.85
CA LEU A 10 -13.62 -19.12 -13.20
C LEU A 10 -13.34 -19.02 -11.69
N HIS A 11 -13.08 -20.16 -11.04
CA HIS A 11 -12.76 -20.23 -9.63
C HIS A 11 -11.48 -19.47 -9.28
N THR A 12 -10.43 -19.63 -10.08
CA THR A 12 -9.15 -18.92 -9.90
C THR A 12 -9.33 -17.42 -10.10
N GLY A 13 -10.09 -17.01 -11.11
CA GLY A 13 -10.41 -15.60 -11.34
C GLY A 13 -11.14 -14.95 -10.16
N LEU A 14 -12.13 -15.65 -9.58
CA LEU A 14 -12.87 -15.18 -8.41
C LEU A 14 -11.97 -15.06 -7.17
N LEU A 15 -11.10 -16.05 -6.92
CA LEU A 15 -10.15 -16.00 -5.81
C LEU A 15 -9.15 -14.86 -5.96
N LEU A 16 -8.68 -14.58 -7.19
CA LEU A 16 -7.78 -13.46 -7.48
C LEU A 16 -8.44 -12.11 -7.18
N LEU A 17 -9.69 -11.93 -7.60
CA LEU A 17 -10.46 -10.73 -7.29
C LEU A 17 -10.68 -10.58 -5.77
N LEU A 18 -10.98 -11.68 -5.08
CA LEU A 18 -11.15 -11.69 -3.63
C LEU A 18 -9.85 -11.32 -2.90
N ALA A 19 -8.72 -11.90 -3.32
CA ALA A 19 -7.40 -11.59 -2.77
C ALA A 19 -7.04 -10.11 -3.00
N LEU A 20 -7.26 -9.58 -4.22
CA LEU A 20 -7.04 -8.17 -4.53
C LEU A 20 -7.90 -7.27 -3.62
N ALA A 21 -9.17 -7.61 -3.42
CA ALA A 21 -10.04 -6.86 -2.52
C ALA A 21 -9.52 -6.83 -1.08
N PHE A 22 -9.05 -7.97 -0.56
CA PHE A 22 -8.43 -8.04 0.78
C PHE A 22 -7.16 -7.21 0.88
N VAL A 23 -6.27 -7.30 -0.12
CA VAL A 23 -5.03 -6.52 -0.14
C VAL A 23 -5.31 -5.03 -0.19
N LEU A 24 -6.25 -4.57 -1.03
CA LEU A 24 -6.64 -3.16 -1.10
C LEU A 24 -7.23 -2.66 0.23
N PHE A 25 -8.04 -3.48 0.90
CA PHE A 25 -8.60 -3.13 2.20
C PHE A 25 -7.53 -3.07 3.30
N TYR A 26 -6.60 -4.03 3.32
CA TYR A 26 -5.46 -4.05 4.21
C TYR A 26 -4.57 -2.81 4.02
N GLU A 27 -4.25 -2.48 2.77
CA GLU A 27 -3.46 -1.28 2.43
C GLU A 27 -4.14 0.01 2.87
N ALA A 28 -5.47 0.10 2.74
CA ALA A 28 -6.22 1.25 3.23
C ALA A 28 -6.07 1.40 4.75
N ILE A 29 -6.18 0.30 5.51
CA ILE A 29 -5.98 0.31 6.97
C ILE A 29 -4.54 0.72 7.31
N ASN A 30 -3.54 0.12 6.66
CA ASN A 30 -2.13 0.45 6.89
C ASN A 30 -1.87 1.94 6.65
N GLY A 31 -2.43 2.52 5.59
CA GLY A 31 -2.28 3.94 5.28
C GLY A 31 -2.77 4.86 6.41
N PHE A 32 -3.85 4.49 7.13
CA PHE A 32 -4.32 5.26 8.29
C PHE A 32 -3.36 5.15 9.48
N HIS A 33 -2.86 3.95 9.75
CA HIS A 33 -1.89 3.72 10.82
C HIS A 33 -0.58 4.47 10.58
N ASP A 34 -0.07 4.42 9.34
CA ASP A 34 1.15 5.13 8.95
C ASP A 34 0.97 6.65 8.99
N THR A 35 -0.21 7.12 8.58
CA THR A 35 -0.57 8.54 8.72
C THR A 35 -0.50 8.96 10.19
N ALA A 36 -1.06 8.18 11.11
CA ALA A 36 -1.01 8.50 12.55
C ALA A 36 0.44 8.59 13.06
N ASN A 37 1.30 7.66 12.65
CA ASN A 37 2.71 7.67 13.00
C ASN A 37 3.45 8.91 12.46
N ALA A 38 3.18 9.29 11.20
CA ALA A 38 3.83 10.42 10.54
C ALA A 38 3.39 11.79 11.10
N VAL A 39 2.11 11.94 11.47
CA VAL A 39 1.56 13.23 11.90
C VAL A 39 1.67 13.47 13.41
N ALA A 40 1.82 12.43 14.22
CA ALA A 40 1.81 12.54 15.69
C ALA A 40 2.80 13.57 16.22
N THR A 41 4.07 13.51 15.79
CA THR A 41 5.14 14.42 16.24
C THR A 41 4.90 15.85 15.79
N VAL A 42 4.51 16.06 14.53
CA VAL A 42 4.30 17.40 13.95
C VAL A 42 3.10 18.10 14.60
N ILE A 43 2.03 17.35 14.89
CA ILE A 43 0.84 17.87 15.57
C ILE A 43 1.15 18.14 17.05
N TYR A 44 1.80 17.20 17.74
CA TYR A 44 2.12 17.32 19.16
C TYR A 44 3.04 18.52 19.46
N THR A 45 4.05 18.74 18.61
CA THR A 45 4.96 19.89 18.70
C THR A 45 4.33 21.20 18.22
N ARG A 46 3.10 21.15 17.68
CA ARG A 46 2.39 22.29 17.08
C ARG A 46 3.12 22.93 15.90
N ALA A 47 4.00 22.17 15.24
CA ALA A 47 4.70 22.64 14.04
C ALA A 47 3.75 22.85 12.85
N MET A 48 2.63 22.11 12.80
CA MET A 48 1.65 22.19 11.73
C MET A 48 0.22 21.94 12.25
N ARG A 49 -0.78 22.54 11.59
CA ARG A 49 -2.20 22.24 11.85
C ARG A 49 -2.52 20.81 11.40
N SER A 50 -3.32 20.10 12.19
CA SER A 50 -3.69 18.69 11.98
C SER A 50 -4.15 18.38 10.53
N GLN A 51 -5.04 19.21 9.96
CA GLN A 51 -5.51 19.01 8.59
C GLN A 51 -4.38 19.04 7.56
N LEU A 52 -3.44 19.99 7.69
CA LEU A 52 -2.32 20.10 6.76
C LEU A 52 -1.34 18.94 6.95
N ALA A 53 -1.12 18.49 8.18
CA ALA A 53 -0.25 17.35 8.47
C ALA A 53 -0.77 16.06 7.83
N VAL A 54 -2.08 15.80 7.91
CA VAL A 54 -2.71 14.64 7.26
C VAL A 54 -2.62 14.73 5.74
N VAL A 55 -2.87 15.90 5.15
CA VAL A 55 -2.74 16.10 3.70
C VAL A 55 -1.30 15.87 3.25
N MET A 56 -0.32 16.39 3.98
CA MET A 56 1.09 16.15 3.70
C MET A 56 1.44 14.67 3.80
N ALA A 57 1.00 13.97 4.85
CA ALA A 57 1.23 12.54 5.01
C ALA A 57 0.66 11.73 3.83
N ALA A 58 -0.55 12.04 3.37
CA ALA A 58 -1.15 11.39 2.21
C ALA A 58 -0.34 11.63 0.92
N VAL A 59 0.08 12.88 0.68
CA VAL A 59 0.88 13.25 -0.50
C VAL A 59 2.24 12.53 -0.50
N PHE A 60 2.94 12.51 0.64
CA PHE A 60 4.25 11.86 0.74
C PHE A 60 4.15 10.34 0.73
N ASN A 61 3.09 9.74 1.29
CA ASN A 61 2.85 8.30 1.17
C ASN A 61 2.63 7.91 -0.30
N PHE A 62 1.83 8.68 -1.04
CA PHE A 62 1.64 8.47 -2.47
C PHE A 62 2.94 8.63 -3.27
N PHE A 63 3.73 9.68 -3.00
CA PHE A 63 5.04 9.83 -3.64
C PHE A 63 6.02 8.71 -3.29
N GLY A 64 5.95 8.17 -2.07
CA GLY A 64 6.76 7.01 -1.66
C GLY A 64 6.56 5.82 -2.60
N VAL A 65 5.31 5.52 -2.95
CA VAL A 65 4.98 4.45 -3.91
C VAL A 65 5.40 4.82 -5.33
N LEU A 66 5.12 6.05 -5.79
CA LEU A 66 5.49 6.47 -7.14
C LEU A 66 6.99 6.47 -7.40
N LEU A 67 7.79 6.91 -6.43
CA LEU A 67 9.25 6.98 -6.53
C LEU A 67 9.92 5.64 -6.21
N GLY A 68 9.35 4.86 -5.29
CA GLY A 68 9.83 3.52 -4.93
C GLY A 68 9.55 2.47 -6.02
N GLY A 69 8.49 2.65 -6.81
CA GLY A 69 8.12 1.76 -7.90
C GLY A 69 7.95 0.31 -7.43
N LEU A 70 8.48 -0.64 -8.21
CA LEU A 70 8.38 -2.08 -7.93
C LEU A 70 9.47 -2.61 -6.99
N SER A 71 10.37 -1.75 -6.50
CA SER A 71 11.53 -2.19 -5.73
C SER A 71 11.14 -2.91 -4.43
N VAL A 72 10.18 -2.36 -3.70
CA VAL A 72 9.69 -2.95 -2.44
C VAL A 72 8.94 -4.26 -2.70
N ALA A 73 8.10 -4.29 -3.74
CA ALA A 73 7.39 -5.52 -4.13
C ALA A 73 8.38 -6.64 -4.49
N TYR A 74 9.43 -6.33 -5.26
CA TYR A 74 10.46 -7.29 -5.62
C TYR A 74 11.26 -7.77 -4.40
N ALA A 75 11.58 -6.87 -3.48
CA ALA A 75 12.25 -7.21 -2.23
C ALA A 75 11.42 -8.20 -1.40
N ILE A 76 10.12 -7.94 -1.21
CA ILE A 76 9.22 -8.84 -0.46
C ILE A 76 9.13 -10.21 -1.15
N VAL A 77 8.98 -10.25 -2.47
CA VAL A 77 8.93 -11.52 -3.22
C VAL A 77 10.23 -12.30 -3.04
N HIS A 78 11.39 -11.64 -3.10
CA HIS A 78 12.68 -12.29 -2.88
C HIS A 78 12.82 -12.80 -1.45
N MET A 79 12.43 -12.00 -0.45
CA MET A 79 12.50 -12.41 0.96
C MET A 79 11.59 -13.61 1.26
N LEU A 80 10.39 -13.65 0.67
CA LEU A 80 9.47 -14.78 0.81
C LEU A 80 9.98 -16.03 0.07
N ALA A 81 10.59 -15.85 -1.11
CA ALA A 81 11.10 -16.95 -1.91
C ALA A 81 12.40 -17.56 -1.36
N THR A 82 13.19 -16.81 -0.58
CA THR A 82 14.39 -17.35 0.08
C THR A 82 14.09 -18.26 1.27
N GLU A 83 12.86 -18.24 1.80
CA GLU A 83 12.44 -19.07 2.94
C GLU A 83 11.67 -20.35 2.52
N LEU A 84 11.46 -20.56 1.21
CA LEU A 84 10.82 -21.73 0.59
C LEU A 84 11.85 -22.58 -0.16
#